data_AF-A0A927PF32-F1
#
_entry.id   AF-A0A927PF32-F1
#
_cell.length_a   1.000
_cell.length_b   1.000
_cell.length_c   1.000
_cell.angle_alpha   90.00
_cell.angle_beta   90.00
_cell.angle_gamma   90.00
#
_symmetry.space_group_name_H-M   'P 1'
#
loop_
_entity.id
_entity.type
_entity.pdbx_description
1 polymer ?
#
loop_
_entity_poly.entity_id
_entity_poly.type
_entity_poly.pdbx_seq_one_letter_code
_entity_poly.pdbx_strand_id
1 'polypeptide(L)' 'MSPNDKGIGRPFMGDSLKDSSVRIRMSQEEISELDNLASEMQSTRSGVIRKGIELVKEWLAKRK' A
#
# COMPACT_ATOMS: atom_id res chain seq x y z
N MET A 1 19.96 -37.48 21.48
CA MET A 1 20.90 -36.60 20.75
C MET A 1 21.04 -37.14 19.32
N SER A 2 20.68 -36.34 18.32
CA SER A 2 21.17 -36.46 16.94
C SER A 2 21.23 -35.04 16.33
N PRO A 3 22.25 -34.69 15.54
CA PRO A 3 22.70 -33.32 15.34
C PRO A 3 22.23 -32.71 13.99
N ASN A 4 21.97 -31.40 14.01
CA ASN A 4 21.86 -30.47 12.86
C ASN A 4 20.90 -30.84 11.71
N ASP A 5 19.80 -30.09 11.61
CA ASP A 5 19.52 -29.41 10.35
C ASP A 5 19.06 -27.98 10.61
N LYS A 6 19.66 -27.05 9.87
CA LYS A 6 19.64 -25.61 10.10
C LYS A 6 18.29 -25.09 9.61
N GLY A 7 17.40 -24.71 10.53
CA GLY A 7 16.22 -23.93 10.20
C GLY A 7 16.66 -22.57 9.64
N ILE A 8 16.85 -22.52 8.33
CA ILE A 8 17.12 -21.31 7.54
C ILE A 8 16.01 -20.32 7.89
N GLY A 9 16.36 -19.33 8.73
CA GLY A 9 15.52 -18.17 8.96
C GLY A 9 15.15 -17.57 7.61
N ARG A 10 13.86 -17.21 7.43
CA ARG A 10 13.35 -16.60 6.21
C ARG A 10 14.37 -15.57 5.71
N PRO A 11 14.86 -15.67 4.46
CA PRO A 11 15.85 -14.73 3.96
C PRO A 11 15.24 -13.33 4.06
N PHE A 12 15.90 -12.45 4.80
CA PHE A 12 15.66 -11.01 4.74
C PHE A 12 16.10 -10.56 3.34
N MET A 13 15.20 -10.73 2.37
CA MET A 13 15.32 -10.11 1.05
C MET A 13 15.15 -8.61 1.26
N GLY A 14 16.15 -7.88 0.79
CA GLY A 14 16.51 -6.53 1.20
C GLY A 14 15.38 -5.51 1.16
N ASP A 15 15.56 -4.44 1.95
CA ASP A 15 14.86 -3.17 1.96
C ASP A 15 13.68 -3.09 0.97
N SER A 16 12.55 -3.70 1.37
CA SER A 16 11.29 -3.38 0.74
C SER A 16 11.05 -1.91 1.06
N LEU A 17 11.33 -1.01 0.10
CA LEU A 17 11.25 0.45 0.22
C LEU A 17 9.85 0.99 0.65
N LYS A 18 8.92 0.11 1.03
CA LYS A 18 7.56 0.38 1.48
C LYS A 18 7.22 -0.50 2.70
N ASP A 19 8.09 -0.52 3.70
CA ASP A 19 7.95 -1.37 4.89
C ASP A 19 6.84 -0.92 5.86
N SER A 20 6.24 0.25 5.61
CA SER A 20 5.20 0.82 6.46
C SER A 20 3.80 0.51 5.92
N SER A 21 3.00 -0.19 6.72
CA SER A 21 1.56 -0.39 6.47
C SER A 21 0.74 0.72 7.13
N VAL A 22 -0.32 1.17 6.46
CA VAL A 22 -1.28 2.14 6.99
C VAL A 22 -2.65 1.47 7.02
N ARG A 23 -3.33 1.53 8.16
CA ARG A 23 -4.74 1.10 8.30
C ARG A 23 -5.63 2.33 8.29
N ILE A 24 -6.56 2.40 7.35
CA ILE A 24 -7.52 3.50 7.21
C ILE A 24 -8.90 2.96 7.57
N ARG A 25 -9.66 3.72 8.35
CA ARG A 25 -11.08 3.43 8.62
C ARG A 25 -11.92 4.10 7.55
N MET A 26 -12.79 3.32 6.92
CA MET A 26 -13.66 3.77 5.85
C MET A 26 -15.02 3.08 6.04
N SER A 27 -16.10 3.72 5.59
CA SER A 27 -17.40 3.10 5.47
C SER A 27 -17.37 1.98 4.41
N GLN A 28 -18.38 1.12 4.40
CA GLN A 28 -18.47 0.08 3.36
C GLN A 28 -18.69 0.66 1.97
N GLU A 29 -19.41 1.78 1.89
CA GLU A 29 -19.63 2.51 0.64
C GLU A 29 -18.31 3.05 0.09
N GLU A 30 -17.51 3.70 0.93
CA GLU A 30 -16.19 4.23 0.54
C GLU A 30 -15.22 3.13 0.10
N ILE A 31 -15.29 1.93 0.71
CA ILE A 31 -14.49 0.77 0.28
C ILE A 31 -14.93 0.28 -1.10
N SER A 32 -16.24 0.22 -1.34
CA SER A 32 -16.81 -0.19 -2.63
C SER A 32 -16.43 0.79 -3.75
N GLU A 33 -16.49 2.10 -3.47
CA GLU A 33 -16.01 3.12 -4.40
C GLU A 33 -14.52 2.98 -4.68
N LEU A 34 -13.71 2.75 -3.65
CA LEU A 34 -12.26 2.54 -3.81
C LEU A 34 -11.94 1.31 -4.67
N ASP A 35 -12.75 0.25 -4.58
CA ASP A 35 -12.64 -0.94 -5.44
C ASP A 35 -12.98 -0.64 -6.89
N ASN A 36 -14.07 0.08 -7.12
CA ASN A 36 -14.47 0.48 -8.48
C ASN A 36 -13.39 1.36 -9.12
N LEU A 37 -12.88 2.35 -8.39
CA LEU A 37 -11.79 3.20 -8.86
C LEU A 37 -10.52 2.39 -9.16
N ALA A 38 -10.17 1.42 -8.31
CA ALA A 38 -9.01 0.56 -8.55
C ALA A 38 -9.19 -0.28 -9.82
N SER A 39 -10.40 -0.79 -10.07
CA SER A 39 -10.74 -1.54 -11.28
C SER A 39 -10.65 -0.66 -12.53
N GLU A 40 -11.30 0.50 -12.54
CA GLU A 40 -11.30 1.44 -13.68
C GLU A 40 -9.89 1.93 -14.02
N MET A 41 -9.07 2.18 -13.01
CA MET A 41 -7.69 2.63 -13.18
C MET A 41 -6.71 1.49 -13.48
N GLN A 42 -7.18 0.23 -13.52
CA GLN A 42 -6.34 -0.97 -13.65
C GLN A 42 -5.18 -0.96 -12.63
N SER A 43 -5.49 -0.63 -11.38
CA SER A 43 -4.52 -0.44 -10.30
C SER A 43 -4.92 -1.21 -9.04
N THR A 44 -4.22 -0.96 -7.94
CA THR A 44 -4.58 -1.46 -6.61
C THR A 44 -5.22 -0.35 -5.79
N ARG A 45 -5.99 -0.69 -4.75
CA ARG A 45 -6.47 0.29 -3.74
C ARG A 45 -5.37 1.22 -3.25
N SER A 46 -4.18 0.67 -2.97
CA SER A 46 -3.00 1.45 -2.56
C SER A 46 -2.47 2.38 -3.66
N GLY A 47 -2.62 1.99 -4.93
CA GLY A 47 -2.31 2.83 -6.08
C GLY A 47 -3.23 4.04 -6.17
N VAL A 48 -4.54 3.81 -6.03
CA VAL A 48 -5.55 4.88 -6.02
C VAL A 48 -5.31 5.86 -4.87
N ILE A 49 -5.09 5.37 -3.64
CA ILE A 49 -4.80 6.23 -2.48
C ILE A 49 -3.54 7.06 -2.71
N ARG A 50 -2.46 6.46 -3.24
CA ARG A 50 -1.24 7.20 -3.60
C ARG A 50 -1.50 8.28 -4.63
N LYS A 51 -2.32 7.99 -5.65
CA LYS A 51 -2.71 8.99 -6.65
C LYS A 51 -3.49 10.15 -6.02
N GLY A 52 -4.40 9.85 -5.10
CA GLY A 52 -5.11 10.86 -4.32
C GLY A 52 -4.16 11.79 -3.56
N ILE A 53 -3.12 11.24 -2.91
CA ILE A 53 -2.10 12.02 -2.20
C ILE A 53 -1.37 12.97 -3.17
N GLU A 54 -0.98 12.50 -4.36
CA GLU A 54 -0.34 13.34 -5.39
C GLU A 54 -1.24 14.50 -5.82
N LEU A 55 -2.52 14.22 -6.10
CA LEU A 55 -3.49 15.24 -6.51
C LEU A 55 -3.67 16.32 -5.43
N VAL A 56 -3.75 15.93 -4.16
CA VAL A 56 -3.83 16.88 -3.05
C VAL A 56 -2.55 17.74 -2.94
N LYS A 57 -1.36 17.14 -3.13
CA LYS A 57 -0.09 17.89 -3.15
C LYS A 57 -0.04 18.92 -4.27
N GLU A 58 -0.44 18.52 -5.48
CA GLU A 58 -0.50 19.43 -6.64
C GLU A 58 -1.49 20.57 -6.41
N TRP A 59 -2.67 20.26 -5.85
CA TRP A 59 -3.67 21.28 -5.51
C TRP A 59 -3.13 22.27 -4.48
N LEU A 60 -2.43 21.82 -3.43
CA LEU A 60 -1.80 22.69 -2.44
C LEU A 60 -0.67 23.53 -3.03
N ALA A 61 0.12 22.99 -3.96
CA ALA A 61 1.21 23.72 -4.61
C ALA A 61 0.67 24.89 -5.46
N LYS A 62 -0.45 24.70 -6.15
CA LYS A 62 -1.12 25.76 -6.95
C LYS A 62 -1.73 26.89 -6.11
N ARG A 63 -1.91 26.70 -4.80
CA ARG A 63 -2.46 27.71 -3.88
C ARG A 63 -1.40 28.62 -3.25
N LYS A 64 -0.12 28.31 -3.45
CA LYS A 64 1.01 29.15 -3.04
C LYS A 64 1.46 30.01 -4.21
#